data_AF-A0A2R6ASP7-F1
#
_entry.id   AF-A0A2R6ASP7-F1
#
_cell.length_a   1.000
_cell.length_b   1.000
_cell.length_c   1.000
_cell.angle_alpha   90.00
_cell.angle_beta   90.00
_cell.angle_gamma   90.00
#
_symmetry.space_group_name_H-M   'P 1'
#
loop_
_entity.id
_entity.type
_entity.pdbx_description
1 polymer ?
#
loop_
_entity_poly.entity_id
_entity_poly.type
_entity_poly.pdbx_seq_one_letter_code
_entity_poly.pdbx_strand_id
1 'polypeptide(L)'
;MMLKLPPRIKVLEALGAVADGRVRVVSEKTYKVRASTGNREYTVRIEDGRVSSDDNGTFYRNYIGYPIIAVLMVKGELSYDKEVAEALRGIPWKTLNEKEKSYSKVEQIVKQLVEKRGVEWSKVEQVVQKVMQELKQKRFEKL
;
A
#
# COMPACT_ATOMS: atom_id res chain seq x y z
N MET A 1 -2.60 -16.06 -13.34
CA MET A 1 -2.98 -14.79 -14.02
C MET A 1 -2.06 -13.69 -13.52
N MET A 2 -1.50 -12.84 -14.39
CA MET A 2 -0.67 -11.71 -13.94
C MET A 2 -1.51 -10.61 -13.29
N LEU A 3 -1.09 -10.12 -12.12
CA LEU A 3 -1.71 -8.94 -11.51
C LEU A 3 -1.24 -7.67 -12.24
N LYS A 4 -2.17 -6.73 -12.41
CA LYS A 4 -1.89 -5.39 -12.97
C LYS A 4 -1.16 -4.54 -11.93
N LEU A 5 -0.48 -3.50 -12.41
CA LEU A 5 0.02 -2.45 -11.53
C LEU A 5 -1.16 -1.73 -10.84
N PRO A 6 -1.00 -1.35 -9.58
CA PRO A 6 -2.04 -0.65 -8.84
C PRO A 6 -2.13 0.83 -9.26
N PRO A 7 -3.23 1.51 -8.93
CA PRO A 7 -3.24 2.97 -8.83
C PRO A 7 -2.15 3.43 -7.85
N ARG A 8 -1.43 4.51 -8.18
CA ARG A 8 -0.27 4.99 -7.39
C ARG A 8 -0.60 5.25 -5.91
N ILE A 9 -1.82 5.71 -5.62
CA ILE A 9 -2.31 5.96 -4.27
C ILE A 9 -2.22 4.72 -3.35
N LYS A 10 -2.25 3.50 -3.92
CA LYS A 10 -2.10 2.27 -3.14
C LYS A 10 -0.70 2.11 -2.55
N VAL A 11 0.31 2.72 -3.15
CA VAL A 11 1.65 2.79 -2.55
C VAL A 11 1.63 3.68 -1.30
N LEU A 12 0.93 4.82 -1.36
CA LEU A 12 0.77 5.73 -0.20
C LEU A 12 -0.02 5.04 0.93
N GLU A 13 -1.10 4.33 0.60
CA GLU A 13 -1.88 3.53 1.56
C GLU A 13 -1.01 2.47 2.24
N ALA A 14 -0.13 1.80 1.48
CA ALA A 14 0.77 0.78 1.98
C ALA A 14 1.85 1.35 2.91
N LEU A 15 2.50 2.45 2.52
CA LEU A 15 3.47 3.16 3.37
C LEU A 15 2.86 3.55 4.71
N GLY A 16 1.67 4.15 4.69
CA GLY A 16 0.93 4.48 5.91
C GLY A 16 0.58 3.23 6.72
N ALA A 17 0.19 2.12 6.08
CA ALA A 17 -0.10 0.87 6.79
C ALA A 17 1.11 0.26 7.50
N VAL A 18 2.29 0.32 6.88
CA VAL A 18 3.53 -0.12 7.51
C VAL A 18 3.89 0.79 8.69
N ALA A 19 3.81 2.12 8.51
CA ALA A 19 4.06 3.07 9.60
C ALA A 19 3.10 2.85 10.79
N ASP A 20 1.81 2.63 10.51
CA ASP A 20 0.79 2.34 11.53
C ASP A 20 0.99 0.99 12.24
N GLY A 21 1.98 0.17 11.85
CA GLY A 21 2.19 -1.17 12.39
C GLY A 21 1.03 -2.13 12.07
N ARG A 22 0.33 -1.91 10.95
CA ARG A 22 -0.87 -2.69 10.58
C ARG A 22 -0.58 -4.03 9.93
N VAL A 23 0.68 -4.38 9.70
CA VAL A 23 1.11 -5.65 9.08
C VAL A 23 1.54 -6.64 10.17
N ARG A 24 0.95 -7.84 10.16
CA ARG A 24 1.26 -8.93 11.07
C ARG A 24 1.63 -10.19 10.29
N VAL A 25 2.74 -10.83 10.68
CA VAL A 25 3.15 -12.13 10.14
C VAL A 25 2.37 -13.22 10.87
N VAL A 26 1.68 -14.09 10.13
CA VAL A 26 0.96 -15.25 10.71
C VAL A 26 1.76 -16.52 10.52
N SER A 27 2.36 -16.69 9.35
CA SER A 27 3.32 -17.75 9.01
C SER A 27 4.26 -17.27 7.92
N GLU A 28 5.19 -18.12 7.48
CA GLU A 28 6.14 -17.82 6.40
C GLU A 28 5.45 -17.31 5.12
N LYS A 29 4.30 -17.91 4.78
CA LYS A 29 3.55 -17.63 3.54
C LYS A 29 2.27 -16.81 3.76
N THR A 30 1.85 -16.56 5.00
CA THR A 30 0.57 -15.89 5.32
C THR A 30 0.75 -14.70 6.25
N TYR A 31 0.13 -13.58 5.86
CA TYR A 31 0.22 -12.30 6.54
C TYR A 31 -1.18 -11.71 6.70
N LYS A 32 -1.29 -10.80 7.66
CA LYS A 32 -2.52 -10.05 7.93
C LYS A 32 -2.24 -8.56 7.89
N VAL A 33 -3.13 -7.81 7.25
CA VAL A 33 -3.02 -6.35 7.16
C VAL A 33 -4.32 -5.72 7.65
N ARG A 34 -4.27 -4.98 8.75
CA ARG A 34 -5.46 -4.30 9.28
C ARG A 34 -5.82 -3.09 8.42
N ALA A 35 -7.10 -2.87 8.17
CA ALA A 35 -7.61 -1.68 7.50
C ALA A 35 -7.37 -0.42 8.35
N SER A 36 -7.30 0.77 7.73
CA SER A 36 -7.05 2.04 8.44
C SER A 36 -8.12 2.39 9.47
N THR A 37 -9.34 1.88 9.32
CA THR A 37 -10.43 2.08 10.30
C THR A 37 -10.45 1.03 11.41
N GLY A 38 -9.59 0.02 11.35
CA GLY A 38 -9.53 -1.06 12.34
C GLY A 38 -10.61 -2.13 12.24
N ASN A 39 -11.66 -1.92 11.43
CA ASN A 39 -12.86 -2.78 11.36
C ASN A 39 -12.72 -4.01 10.45
N ARG A 40 -11.62 -4.13 9.71
CA ARG A 40 -11.36 -5.26 8.81
C ARG A 40 -9.88 -5.61 8.83
N GLU A 41 -9.58 -6.88 8.65
CA GLU A 41 -8.23 -7.40 8.45
C GLU A 41 -8.21 -8.16 7.13
N TYR A 42 -7.22 -7.87 6.30
CA TYR A 42 -7.02 -8.53 5.01
C TYR A 42 -6.00 -9.66 5.14
N THR A 43 -6.25 -10.77 4.47
CA THR A 43 -5.32 -11.89 4.39
C THR A 43 -4.47 -11.79 3.14
N VAL A 44 -3.15 -11.76 3.30
CA VAL A 44 -2.19 -11.78 2.19
C VAL A 44 -1.46 -13.11 2.20
N ARG A 45 -1.33 -13.75 1.04
CA ARG A 45 -0.50 -14.94 0.86
C ARG A 45 0.59 -14.66 -0.16
N ILE A 46 1.80 -15.16 0.11
CA ILE A 46 2.96 -15.05 -0.79
C ILE A 46 3.63 -16.43 -0.85
N GLU A 47 3.75 -16.98 -2.06
CA GLU A 47 4.33 -18.30 -2.31
C GLU A 47 4.96 -18.33 -3.71
N ASP A 48 6.27 -18.62 -3.79
CA ASP A 48 7.00 -18.85 -5.04
C ASP A 48 6.78 -17.77 -6.12
N GLY A 49 6.83 -16.49 -5.73
CA GLY A 49 6.63 -15.34 -6.62
C GLY A 49 5.15 -15.04 -6.95
N ARG A 50 4.22 -15.82 -6.40
CA ARG A 50 2.78 -15.60 -6.48
C ARG A 50 2.27 -14.90 -5.23
N VAL A 51 1.25 -14.08 -5.41
CA VAL A 51 0.63 -13.31 -4.32
C VAL A 51 -0.89 -13.31 -4.43
N SER A 52 -1.57 -13.28 -3.31
CA SER A 52 -3.01 -13.03 -3.27
C SER A 52 -3.40 -12.21 -2.05
N SER A 53 -4.55 -11.56 -2.14
CA SER A 53 -5.16 -10.80 -1.06
C SER A 53 -6.67 -10.80 -1.22
N ASP A 54 -7.39 -10.85 -0.09
CA ASP A 54 -8.85 -10.77 -0.02
C ASP A 54 -9.38 -9.31 -0.01
N ASP A 55 -8.51 -8.33 -0.30
CA ASP A 55 -8.93 -6.96 -0.57
C ASP A 55 -9.61 -6.81 -1.94
N ASN A 56 -10.54 -5.86 -2.04
CA ASN A 56 -11.35 -5.70 -3.24
C ASN A 56 -10.52 -5.39 -4.51
N GLY A 57 -9.38 -4.72 -4.37
CA GLY A 57 -8.48 -4.39 -5.48
C GLY A 57 -7.85 -5.63 -6.08
N THR A 58 -7.31 -6.50 -5.23
CA THR A 58 -6.71 -7.76 -5.66
C THR A 58 -7.77 -8.78 -6.09
N PHE A 59 -8.83 -8.94 -5.31
CA PHE A 59 -9.85 -9.96 -5.54
C PHE A 59 -10.67 -9.69 -6.81
N TYR A 60 -11.28 -8.50 -6.91
CA TYR A 60 -12.19 -8.16 -8.02
C TYR A 60 -11.51 -7.42 -9.18
N ARG A 61 -10.48 -6.60 -8.93
CA ARG A 61 -9.88 -5.73 -9.96
C ARG A 61 -8.57 -6.27 -10.56
N ASN A 62 -8.04 -7.35 -9.98
CA ASN A 62 -6.83 -8.05 -10.43
C ASN A 62 -5.60 -7.12 -10.54
N TYR A 63 -5.42 -6.21 -9.58
CA TYR A 63 -4.17 -5.46 -9.41
C TYR A 63 -3.54 -5.76 -8.05
N ILE A 64 -2.27 -5.40 -7.87
CA ILE A 64 -1.54 -5.60 -6.61
C ILE A 64 -2.06 -4.64 -5.53
N GLY A 65 -2.95 -5.11 -4.65
CA GLY A 65 -3.55 -4.28 -3.60
C GLY A 65 -2.55 -3.75 -2.57
N TYR A 66 -2.91 -2.66 -1.87
CA TYR A 66 -2.06 -2.09 -0.80
C TYR A 66 -1.65 -3.10 0.29
N PRO A 67 -2.46 -4.13 0.65
CA PRO A 67 -2.01 -5.11 1.65
C PRO A 67 -0.79 -5.90 1.17
N ILE A 68 -0.77 -6.29 -0.11
CA ILE A 68 0.36 -6.99 -0.71
C ILE A 68 1.59 -6.09 -0.70
N ILE A 69 1.44 -4.84 -1.15
CA ILE A 69 2.54 -3.86 -1.18
C ILE A 69 3.12 -3.66 0.23
N ALA A 70 2.27 -3.51 1.25
CA ALA A 70 2.71 -3.33 2.64
C ALA A 70 3.47 -4.54 3.18
N VAL A 71 3.01 -5.76 2.88
CA VAL A 71 3.72 -7.00 3.27
C VAL A 71 5.07 -7.08 2.57
N LEU A 72 5.13 -6.78 1.27
CA LEU A 72 6.39 -6.81 0.51
C LEU A 72 7.40 -5.77 1.04
N MET A 73 6.95 -4.59 1.48
CA MET A 73 7.79 -3.60 2.16
C MET A 73 8.35 -4.15 3.49
N VAL A 74 7.50 -4.78 4.32
CA VAL A 74 7.94 -5.40 5.58
C VAL A 74 8.93 -6.54 5.36
N LYS A 75 8.79 -7.30 4.27
CA LYS A 75 9.74 -8.35 3.86
C LYS A 75 11.04 -7.80 3.26
N GLY A 76 11.17 -6.49 3.07
CA GLY A 76 12.32 -5.87 2.40
C GLY A 76 12.38 -6.12 0.89
N GLU A 77 11.28 -6.59 0.29
CA GLU A 77 11.20 -6.84 -1.15
C GLU A 77 10.87 -5.57 -1.95
N LEU A 78 10.21 -4.60 -1.34
CA LEU A 78 9.95 -3.28 -1.93
C LEU A 78 10.60 -2.19 -1.10
N SER A 79 11.00 -1.11 -1.77
CA SER A 79 11.54 0.08 -1.13
C SER A 79 10.57 0.66 -0.11
N TYR A 80 11.11 1.02 1.05
CA TYR A 80 10.40 1.66 2.14
C TYR A 80 11.19 2.88 2.60
N ASP A 81 10.59 4.07 2.49
CA ASP A 81 11.16 5.30 3.03
C ASP A 81 10.43 5.62 4.34
N LYS A 82 11.17 5.54 5.45
CA LYS A 82 10.60 5.72 6.79
C LYS A 82 10.04 7.13 6.97
N GLU A 83 10.71 8.16 6.49
CA GLU A 83 10.28 9.55 6.68
C GLU A 83 8.96 9.82 5.95
N VAL A 84 8.84 9.38 4.69
CA VAL A 84 7.60 9.48 3.93
C VAL A 84 6.50 8.64 4.58
N ALA A 85 6.81 7.43 5.05
CA ALA A 85 5.83 6.57 5.70
C ALA A 85 5.30 7.18 7.01
N GLU A 86 6.17 7.76 7.84
CA GLU A 86 5.79 8.48 9.05
C GLU A 86 4.90 9.69 8.74
N ALA A 87 5.19 10.45 7.68
CA ALA A 87 4.33 11.54 7.24
C ALA A 87 2.96 11.06 6.74
N LEU A 88 2.80 9.77 6.39
CA LEU A 88 1.53 9.15 5.99
C LEU A 88 0.83 8.39 7.14
N ARG A 89 1.46 8.28 8.32
CA ARG A 89 0.92 7.60 9.50
C ARG A 89 -0.42 8.20 9.93
N GLY A 90 -1.36 7.34 10.32
CA GLY A 90 -2.64 7.71 10.90
C GLY A 90 -3.66 8.28 9.92
N ILE A 91 -3.38 8.29 8.61
CA ILE A 91 -4.35 8.72 7.60
C ILE A 91 -5.49 7.68 7.54
N PRO A 92 -6.77 8.09 7.71
CA PRO A 92 -7.92 7.19 7.66
C PRO A 92 -8.30 6.88 6.19
N TRP A 93 -7.41 6.21 5.47
CA TRP A 93 -7.49 5.95 4.03
C TRP A 93 -8.84 5.44 3.53
N LYS A 94 -9.47 4.48 4.24
CA LYS A 94 -10.77 3.94 3.86
C LYS A 94 -11.85 5.04 3.85
N THR A 95 -12.00 5.76 4.97
CA THR A 95 -12.97 6.84 5.12
C THR A 95 -12.71 7.96 4.12
N LEU A 96 -11.44 8.31 3.91
CA LEU A 96 -11.05 9.36 2.98
C LEU A 96 -11.39 8.99 1.53
N ASN A 97 -11.08 7.75 1.11
CA ASN A 97 -11.43 7.24 -0.22
C ASN A 97 -12.94 7.16 -0.44
N GLU A 98 -13.71 6.70 0.55
CA GLU A 98 -15.17 6.58 0.47
C GLU A 98 -15.86 7.94 0.40
N LYS A 99 -15.34 8.94 1.13
CA LYS A 99 -15.85 10.31 1.13
C LYS A 99 -15.59 11.02 -0.19
N GLU A 100 -14.33 11.01 -0.64
CA GLU A 100 -13.93 11.81 -1.81
C GLU A 100 -14.29 11.15 -3.14
N LYS A 101 -14.36 9.81 -3.17
CA LYS A 101 -14.67 8.99 -4.38
C LYS A 101 -13.78 9.30 -5.59
N SER A 102 -12.67 9.99 -5.38
CA SER A 102 -11.72 10.43 -6.41
C SER A 102 -10.30 10.39 -5.86
N TYR A 103 -9.43 9.58 -6.48
CA TYR A 103 -8.04 9.49 -6.05
C TYR A 103 -7.28 10.81 -6.21
N SER A 104 -7.60 11.64 -7.20
CA SER A 104 -6.93 12.94 -7.36
C SER A 104 -7.22 13.88 -6.19
N LYS A 105 -8.48 13.92 -5.70
CA LYS A 105 -8.86 14.71 -4.53
C LYS A 105 -8.19 14.17 -3.26
N VAL A 106 -8.16 12.84 -3.10
CA VAL A 106 -7.46 12.21 -1.97
C VAL A 106 -5.97 12.55 -2.00
N GLU A 107 -5.31 12.44 -3.15
CA GLU A 107 -3.89 12.78 -3.29
C GLU A 107 -3.62 14.26 -2.98
N GLN A 108 -4.49 15.19 -3.39
CA GLN A 108 -4.37 16.61 -3.02
C GLN A 108 -4.44 16.84 -1.51
N ILE A 109 -5.37 16.18 -0.83
CA ILE A 109 -5.51 16.25 0.64
C ILE A 109 -4.27 15.67 1.33
N VAL A 110 -3.81 14.50 0.85
CA VAL A 110 -2.61 13.84 1.38
C VAL A 110 -1.38 14.70 1.17
N LYS A 111 -1.22 15.32 0.00
CA LYS A 111 -0.13 16.25 -0.30
C LYS A 111 -0.06 17.37 0.73
N GLN A 112 -1.17 18.07 0.95
CA GLN A 112 -1.23 19.15 1.94
C GLN A 112 -0.89 18.67 3.36
N LEU A 113 -1.34 17.47 3.73
CA LEU A 113 -1.05 16.90 5.05
C LEU A 113 0.43 16.55 5.22
N VAL A 114 1.03 15.93 4.22
CA VAL A 114 2.44 15.53 4.22
C VAL A 114 3.35 16.76 4.25
N GLU A 115 3.05 17.78 3.45
CA GLU A 115 3.80 19.05 3.45
C GLU A 115 3.71 19.75 4.82
N LYS A 116 2.53 19.75 5.47
CA LYS A 116 2.37 20.23 6.85
C LYS A 116 3.14 19.43 7.88
N ARG A 117 3.49 18.17 7.58
CA ARG A 117 4.32 17.29 8.41
C ARG A 117 5.81 17.41 8.09
N GLY A 118 6.20 18.37 7.25
CA GLY A 118 7.60 18.70 6.96
C GLY A 118 8.24 17.86 5.85
N VAL A 119 7.47 17.06 5.11
CA VAL A 119 7.99 16.23 4.02
C VAL A 119 7.58 16.85 2.68
N GLU A 120 8.55 17.09 1.80
CA GLU A 120 8.28 17.62 0.46
C GLU A 120 7.55 16.59 -0.42
N TRP A 121 6.56 17.06 -1.18
CA TRP A 121 5.80 16.18 -2.07
C TRP A 121 6.67 15.53 -3.16
N SER A 122 7.70 16.23 -3.64
CA SER A 122 8.69 15.71 -4.59
C SER A 122 9.35 14.41 -4.09
N LYS A 123 9.69 14.35 -2.80
CA LYS A 123 10.24 13.16 -2.15
C LYS A 123 9.23 12.02 -2.15
N VAL A 124 7.97 12.31 -1.82
CA VAL A 124 6.89 11.31 -1.89
C VAL A 124 6.73 10.76 -3.30
N GLU A 125 6.78 11.63 -4.31
CA GLU A 125 6.67 11.22 -5.71
C GLU A 125 7.81 10.29 -6.14
N GLN A 126 9.04 10.59 -5.73
CA GLN A 126 10.21 9.74 -6.00
C GLN A 126 10.05 8.35 -5.37
N VAL A 127 9.62 8.27 -4.10
CA VAL A 127 9.37 7.00 -3.42
C VAL A 127 8.28 6.20 -4.12
N VAL A 128 7.15 6.83 -4.45
CA VAL A 128 6.06 6.17 -5.17
C VAL A 128 6.51 5.67 -6.53
N GLN A 129 7.25 6.48 -7.28
CA GLN A 129 7.77 6.09 -8.59
C GLN A 129 8.71 4.89 -8.48
N LYS A 130 9.62 4.89 -7.50
CA LYS A 130 10.54 3.78 -7.24
C LYS A 130 9.79 2.48 -6.96
N VAL A 131 8.83 2.50 -6.03
CA VAL A 131 8.02 1.31 -5.70
C VAL A 131 7.21 0.83 -6.92
N MET A 132 6.62 1.76 -7.68
CA MET A 132 5.89 1.40 -8.90
C MET A 132 6.78 0.73 -9.96
N GLN A 133 8.05 1.17 -10.09
CA GLN A 133 9.03 0.54 -10.96
C GLN A 133 9.42 -0.86 -10.47
N GLU A 134 9.66 -1.03 -9.16
CA GLU A 134 9.96 -2.34 -8.56
C GLU A 134 8.81 -3.33 -8.77
N LEU A 135 7.56 -2.90 -8.55
CA LEU A 135 6.36 -3.71 -8.83
C LEU A 135 6.28 -4.12 -10.30
N LYS A 136 6.64 -3.22 -11.22
CA LYS A 136 6.65 -3.48 -12.66
C LYS A 136 7.72 -4.49 -13.05
N GLN A 137 8.90 -4.41 -12.44
CA GLN A 137 10.03 -5.29 -12.72
C GLN A 137 9.82 -6.70 -12.16
N LYS A 138 9.36 -6.80 -10.91
CA LYS A 138 9.18 -8.09 -10.23
C LYS A 138 8.07 -8.94 -10.83
N ARG A 139 6.99 -8.32 -11.31
CA ARG A 139 5.83 -8.97 -11.95
C ARG A 139 5.22 -10.09 -11.10
N PHE A 140 4.09 -9.83 -10.47
CA PHE A 140 3.46 -10.81 -9.58
C PHE A 140 2.32 -11.58 -10.26
N GLU A 141 2.35 -12.91 -10.11
CA GLU A 141 1.22 -13.77 -10.45
C GLU A 141 0.21 -13.81 -9.31
N LYS A 142 -1.08 -13.82 -9.65
CA LYS A 142 -2.15 -14.09 -8.69
C LYS A 142 -2.10 -15.57 -8.30
N LEU A 143 -2.02 -15.83 -7.00
CA LEU A 143 -2.18 -17.14 -6.39
C LEU A 143 -3.65 -17.60 -6.42
#